data_AF-A0A640RZY8-F1
#
_entry.id   AF-A0A640RZY8-F1
#
_cell.length_a   1.000
_cell.length_b   1.000
_cell.length_c   1.000
_cell.angle_alpha   90.00
_cell.angle_beta   90.00
_cell.angle_gamma   90.00
#
_symmetry.space_group_name_H-M   'P 1'
#
loop_
_entity.id
_entity.type
_entity.pdbx_description
1 polymer ?
#
loop_
_entity_poly.entity_id
_entity_poly.type
_entity_poly.pdbx_seq_one_letter_code
_entity_poly.pdbx_strand_id
1 'polypeptide(L)' 'MFRRREPVPFAFVAEADRFRSNVTPPPRQRASRAQLLGQSLITLTVVGGLAGALLFGVPALQQDSSGSSRVHQSEAAHR' A
#
# COMPACT_ATOMS: atom_id res chain seq x y z
N MET A 1 -35.20 -14.47 -31.43
CA MET A 1 -34.91 -13.82 -32.74
C MET A 1 -33.41 -13.75 -32.92
N PHE A 2 -32.83 -14.65 -33.72
CA PHE A 2 -31.39 -14.64 -34.04
C PHE A 2 -31.09 -13.47 -34.99
N ARG A 3 -30.44 -12.42 -34.48
CA ARG A 3 -29.85 -11.39 -35.35
C ARG A 3 -28.63 -12.01 -36.03
N ARG A 4 -28.71 -12.13 -37.36
CA ARG A 4 -27.59 -12.50 -38.22
C ARG A 4 -26.45 -11.52 -37.98
N ARG A 5 -25.36 -11.98 -37.37
CA ARG A 5 -24.09 -11.26 -37.36
C ARG A 5 -23.37 -11.64 -38.65
N GLU A 6 -23.16 -10.66 -39.52
CA GLU A 6 -22.42 -10.84 -40.77
C GLU A 6 -20.99 -11.35 -40.47
N PRO A 7 -20.49 -12.33 -41.23
CA PRO A 7 -19.11 -12.77 -41.13
C PRO A 7 -18.22 -11.65 -41.71
N VAL A 8 -17.67 -10.82 -40.83
CA VAL A 8 -16.61 -9.88 -41.23
C VAL A 8 -15.37 -10.70 -41.65
N PRO A 9 -14.76 -10.42 -42.82
CA PRO A 9 -13.78 -11.31 -43.46
C PRO A 9 -12.44 -11.43 -42.71
N PHE A 10 -12.22 -10.65 -41.66
CA PHE A 10 -11.17 -10.88 -40.68
C PHE A 10 -11.70 -10.43 -39.31
N ALA A 11 -12.28 -11.35 -38.55
CA ALA A 11 -12.32 -11.14 -37.11
C ALA A 11 -10.86 -11.22 -36.65
N PHE A 12 -10.25 -10.09 -36.25
CA PHE A 12 -9.08 -10.11 -35.38
C PHE A 12 -9.53 -10.67 -34.02
N VAL A 13 -9.79 -11.98 -33.98
CA VAL A 13 -9.58 -12.74 -32.76
C VAL A 13 -8.12 -12.49 -32.48
N ALA A 14 -7.84 -11.72 -31.44
CA ALA A 14 -6.47 -11.55 -31.01
C ALA A 14 -5.92 -12.96 -30.77
N GLU A 15 -5.08 -13.45 -31.68
CA GLU A 15 -4.25 -14.65 -31.51
C GLU A 15 -3.30 -14.50 -30.30
N ALA A 16 -3.47 -13.44 -29.49
CA ALA A 16 -2.94 -13.29 -28.15
C ALA A 16 -3.32 -14.45 -27.22
N ASP A 17 -4.43 -15.16 -27.48
CA ASP A 17 -4.78 -16.36 -26.71
C ASP A 17 -4.03 -17.64 -27.14
N ARG A 18 -3.35 -17.64 -28.30
CA ARG A 18 -2.73 -18.87 -28.86
C ARG A 18 -1.20 -18.87 -28.90
N PHE A 19 -0.52 -17.80 -28.47
CA PHE A 19 0.89 -17.91 -28.06
C PHE A 19 0.97 -18.39 -26.61
N ARG A 20 0.52 -19.63 -26.38
CA ARG A 20 0.97 -20.37 -25.20
C ARG A 20 2.36 -20.87 -25.51
N SER A 21 3.37 -20.26 -24.90
CA SER A 21 4.73 -20.78 -24.95
C SER A 21 4.66 -22.28 -24.67
N ASN A 22 5.18 -23.11 -25.58
CA ASN A 22 5.34 -24.56 -25.36
C ASN A 22 6.36 -24.88 -24.24
N VAL A 23 6.81 -23.83 -23.55
CA VAL A 23 7.66 -23.83 -22.40
C VAL A 23 6.74 -23.78 -21.18
N THR A 24 6.68 -24.87 -20.43
CA THR A 24 6.13 -24.86 -19.08
C THR A 24 6.83 -23.76 -18.29
N PRO A 25 6.11 -22.78 -17.71
CA PRO A 25 6.74 -21.72 -16.94
C PRO A 25 7.67 -22.35 -15.89
N PRO A 26 8.91 -21.84 -15.72
CA PRO A 26 9.82 -22.39 -14.73
C PRO A 26 9.14 -22.33 -13.34
N PRO A 27 9.35 -23.35 -12.50
CA PRO A 27 8.75 -23.37 -11.17
C PRO A 27 9.17 -22.13 -10.40
N ARG A 28 8.20 -21.49 -9.72
CA ARG A 28 8.45 -20.30 -8.91
C ARG A 28 9.54 -20.61 -7.89
N GLN A 29 10.62 -19.83 -7.94
CA GLN A 29 11.73 -20.00 -7.01
C GLN A 29 11.23 -19.66 -5.59
N ARG A 30 11.46 -20.56 -4.65
CA ARG A 30 11.11 -20.32 -3.24
C ARG A 30 12.06 -19.27 -2.67
N ALA A 31 11.52 -18.37 -1.85
CA ALA A 31 12.34 -17.40 -1.14
C ALA A 31 13.40 -18.14 -0.32
N SER A 32 14.65 -17.68 -0.43
CA SER A 32 15.74 -18.22 0.39
C SER A 32 15.55 -17.80 1.85
N ARG A 33 16.18 -18.52 2.79
CA ARG A 33 16.16 -18.16 4.21
C ARG A 33 16.67 -16.74 4.45
N ALA A 34 17.73 -16.34 3.73
CA ALA A 34 18.30 -15.00 3.80
C ALA A 34 17.30 -13.93 3.34
N GLN A 35 16.53 -14.21 2.28
CA GLN A 35 15.53 -13.27 1.77
C GLN A 35 14.35 -13.10 2.74
N LEU A 36 13.90 -14.18 3.38
CA LEU A 36 12.87 -14.11 4.41
C LEU A 36 13.33 -13.35 5.65
N LEU A 37 14.56 -13.61 6.11
CA LEU A 37 15.15 -12.88 7.24
C LEU A 37 15.30 -11.39 6.93
N GLY A 38 15.81 -11.05 5.74
CA GLY A 38 15.94 -9.66 5.30
C GLY A 38 14.59 -8.93 5.27
N GLN A 39 13.58 -9.52 4.62
CA GLN A 39 12.23 -8.94 4.57
C GLN A 39 11.66 -8.74 5.98
N SER A 40 11.83 -9.73 6.86
CA SER A 40 11.32 -9.68 8.23
C SER A 40 11.99 -8.58 9.04
N LEU A 41 13.31 -8.45 8.96
CA LEU A 41 14.08 -7.42 9.66
C LEU A 41 13.66 -6.01 9.23
N ILE A 42 13.46 -5.80 7.93
CA ILE A 42 12.99 -4.51 7.40
C ILE A 42 11.60 -4.20 7.95
N THR A 43 10.67 -5.14 7.86
CA THR A 43 9.30 -4.95 8.36
C THR A 43 9.29 -4.66 9.86
N LEU A 44 10.03 -5.43 10.65
CA LEU A 44 10.16 -5.22 12.11
C LEU A 44 10.74 -3.84 12.44
N THR A 45 11.75 -3.38 11.70
CA THR A 45 12.37 -2.07 11.92
C THR A 45 11.39 -0.93 11.66
N VAL A 46 10.65 -1.00 10.54
CA VAL A 46 9.65 0.03 10.21
C VAL A 46 8.55 0.05 11.26
N VAL A 47 7.99 -1.11 11.61
CA VAL A 47 6.93 -1.21 12.62
C VAL A 47 7.41 -0.71 13.99
N GLY A 48 8.63 -1.09 14.41
CA GLY A 48 9.22 -0.65 15.67
C GLY A 48 9.43 0.86 15.72
N GLY A 49 9.94 1.47 14.64
CA GLY A 49 10.09 2.92 14.54
C GLY A 49 8.76 3.66 14.60
N LEU A 50 7.74 3.13 13.92
CA LEU A 50 6.40 3.71 13.91
C LEU A 50 5.71 3.60 15.28
N ALA A 51 5.83 2.45 15.93
CA ALA A 51 5.35 2.24 17.29
C ALA A 51 6.06 3.16 18.30
N GLY A 52 7.39 3.30 18.19
CA GLY A 52 8.16 4.23 19.02
C GLY A 52 7.74 5.68 18.80
N ALA A 53 7.56 6.10 17.55
CA ALA A 53 7.08 7.43 17.23
C ALA A 53 5.71 7.73 17.84
N LEU A 54 4.79 6.75 17.88
CA LEU A 54 3.50 6.91 18.56
C LEU A 54 3.65 6.95 20.08
N LEU A 55 4.43 6.03 20.65
CA LEU A 55 4.61 5.91 22.09
C LEU A 55 5.24 7.16 22.70
N PHE A 56 6.19 7.79 22.01
CA PHE A 56 6.86 9.00 22.48
C PHE A 56 6.29 10.29 21.90
N GLY A 57 5.84 10.28 20.66
CA GLY A 57 5.33 11.46 19.97
C GLY A 57 3.97 11.92 20.49
N VAL A 58 3.05 11.00 20.83
CA VAL A 58 1.74 11.39 21.36
C VAL A 58 1.86 12.10 22.72
N PRO A 59 2.62 11.57 23.71
CA PRO A 59 2.88 12.31 24.95
C PRO A 59 3.60 13.64 24.73
N ALA A 60 4.54 13.72 23.78
CA ALA A 60 5.25 14.97 23.48
C ALA A 60 4.33 16.07 22.92
N LEU A 61 3.22 15.69 22.27
CA LEU A 61 2.20 16.62 21.79
C LEU A 61 1.16 16.97 22.86
N GLN A 62 1.09 16.21 23.95
CA GLN A 62 0.21 16.51 25.06
C GLN A 62 0.84 17.66 25.88
N GLN A 63 0.42 18.88 25.58
CA GLN A 63 0.63 20.00 26.51
C GLN A 63 -0.25 19.75 27.73
N ASP A 64 0.34 19.77 28.92
CA ASP A 64 -0.33 19.52 30.20
C ASP A 64 -1.70 20.19 30.24
N SER A 65 -2.76 19.38 30.08
CA SER A 65 -4.15 19.82 30.22
C SER A 65 -4.50 20.12 31.69
N SER A 66 -3.51 20.02 32.58
CA SER A 66 -3.52 20.35 34.01
C SER A 66 -3.81 21.83 34.30
N GLY A 67 -3.96 22.67 33.28
CA GLY A 67 -4.35 24.07 33.39
C GLY A 67 -5.56 24.42 32.51
N SER A 68 -6.73 23.84 32.81
CA SER A 68 -8.04 24.15 32.20
C SER A 68 -8.52 25.62 32.38
N SER A 69 -7.63 26.61 32.49
CA SER A 69 -8.01 28.01 32.72
C SER A 69 -7.09 29.06 32.07
N ARG A 70 -6.46 28.77 30.93
CA ARG A 70 -5.92 29.84 30.10
C ARG A 70 -6.46 29.75 28.69
N VAL A 71 -7.66 30.32 28.56
CA VAL A 71 -8.24 30.85 27.33
C VAL A 71 -7.11 31.37 26.44
N HIS A 72 -6.90 30.72 25.30
CA HIS A 72 -6.13 31.30 24.21
C HIS A 72 -6.95 32.46 23.64
N GLN A 73 -6.89 33.63 24.30
CA GLN A 73 -7.42 34.87 23.74
C GLN A 73 -6.56 35.23 22.54
N SER A 74 -7.14 35.14 21.34
CA SER A 74 -6.52 35.61 20.12
C SER A 74 -6.43 37.14 20.16
N GLU A 75 -5.22 37.68 20.28
CA GLU A 75 -4.96 39.14 20.19
C GLU A 75 -5.32 39.71 18.79
N ALA A 76 -5.59 38.86 17.80
CA ALA A 76 -6.09 39.26 16.48
C ALA A 76 -7.55 39.80 16.50
N ALA A 77 -8.30 39.57 17.57
CA ALA A 77 -9.66 40.10 17.72
C ALA A 77 -9.72 41.50 18.33
N HIS A 78 -8.58 42.07 18.77
CA HIS A 78 -8.51 43.38 19.42
C HIS A 78 -7.77 44.39 18.52
N ARG A 79 -8.36 44.71 17.36
CA ARG A 79 -7.96 45.84 16.52
C ARG A 79 -9.09 46.85 16.43
#